data_AF-A0AAD3XQR4-F1
#
_entry.id   AF-A0AAD3XQR4-F1
#
_cell.length_a   1.000
_cell.length_b   1.000
_cell.length_c   1.000
_cell.angle_alpha   90.00
_cell.angle_beta   90.00
_cell.angle_gamma   90.00
#
_symmetry.space_group_name_H-M   'P 1'
#
loop_
_entity.id
_entity.type
_entity.pdbx_description
1 polymer ?
#
loop_
_entity_poly.entity_id
_entity_poly.type
_entity_poly.pdbx_seq_one_letter_code
_entity_poly.pdbx_strand_id
1 'polypeptide(L)'
;MWFSEYVFLERSWAKDESTLKSGFEQLKDFPNPFWLALFVEGTRFTQGKLSAAQQYAISRGLPIPRKVLLPRTKVKVHIKRHFMHELPETSDDIAQWCRDMFVAKDAFLENYFASGRFGTEEIQDIGLPKKSLIVMIVWSCLLVLGAVEFLSWTSLFSTWEGIAISAAFLLLVVILMQVLILFSLSEPSAPVDNIQEDLVREHLLKQ
;
A
#
# COMPACT_ATOMS: atom_id res chain seq x y z
N MET A 1 16.76 -2.34 2.84
CA MET A 1 16.66 -1.16 1.96
C MET A 1 17.90 -1.06 1.05
N TRP A 2 18.22 -2.13 0.31
CA TRP A 2 19.35 -2.22 -0.65
C TRP A 2 18.84 -2.50 -2.08
N PHE A 3 17.52 -2.45 -2.29
CA PHE A 3 16.83 -2.85 -3.52
C PHE A 3 16.01 -1.72 -4.16
N SER A 4 16.01 -0.53 -3.56
CA SER A 4 15.38 0.65 -4.14
C SER A 4 16.48 1.66 -4.44
N GLU A 5 17.13 1.49 -5.58
CA GLU A 5 17.93 2.56 -6.18
C GLU A 5 16.98 3.72 -6.49
N TYR A 6 16.99 4.75 -5.64
CA TYR A 6 16.14 5.93 -5.82
C TYR A 6 16.90 6.98 -6.62
N VAL A 7 16.38 7.31 -7.80
CA VAL A 7 16.86 8.47 -8.57
C VAL A 7 16.09 9.71 -8.10
N PHE A 8 16.75 10.55 -7.30
CA PHE A 8 16.16 11.82 -6.85
C PHE A 8 16.27 12.87 -7.97
N LEU A 9 15.16 13.52 -8.28
CA LEU A 9 15.06 14.55 -9.32
C LEU A 9 14.74 15.91 -8.68
N GLU A 10 15.47 16.95 -9.08
CA GLU A 10 15.27 18.35 -8.66
C GLU A 10 14.17 19.07 -9.44
N ARG A 11 13.53 18.41 -10.41
CA ARG A 11 12.54 18.98 -11.34
C ARG A 11 13.13 20.08 -12.22
N SER A 12 14.42 19.97 -12.51
CA SER A 12 15.16 20.84 -13.42
C SER A 12 15.89 19.97 -14.42
N TRP A 13 15.37 19.91 -15.65
CA TRP A 13 15.91 19.04 -16.71
C TRP A 13 17.42 19.18 -16.86
N ALA A 14 17.93 20.41 -16.87
CA ALA A 14 19.34 20.71 -17.04
C ALA A 14 20.26 20.08 -15.98
N LYS A 15 19.71 19.70 -14.81
CA LYS A 15 20.44 19.03 -13.73
C LYS A 15 20.10 17.55 -13.64
N ASP A 16 18.85 17.21 -13.88
CA ASP A 16 18.32 15.86 -13.67
C ASP A 16 18.69 14.90 -14.81
N GLU A 17 19.00 15.42 -15.99
CA GLU A 17 19.36 14.60 -17.16
C GLU A 17 20.56 13.70 -16.88
N SER A 18 21.64 14.24 -16.30
CA SER A 18 22.84 13.45 -16.00
C SER A 18 22.58 12.39 -14.92
N THR A 19 21.78 12.73 -13.92
CA THR A 19 21.43 11.83 -12.80
C THR A 19 20.56 10.68 -13.30
N LEU A 20 19.59 10.97 -14.18
CA LEU A 20 18.79 9.96 -14.84
C LEU A 20 19.66 9.04 -15.71
N LYS A 21 20.50 9.62 -16.59
CA LYS A 21 21.37 8.85 -17.48
C LYS A 21 22.25 7.87 -16.70
N SER A 22 22.92 8.34 -15.64
CA SER A 22 23.75 7.47 -14.79
C SER A 22 22.94 6.39 -14.06
N GLY A 23 21.75 6.71 -13.56
CA GLY A 23 20.88 5.73 -12.91
C GLY A 23 20.42 4.62 -13.85
N PHE A 24 20.09 4.95 -15.10
CA PHE A 24 19.67 3.94 -16.09
C PHE A 24 20.83 3.09 -16.60
N GLU A 25 22.03 3.64 -16.75
CA GLU A 25 23.22 2.85 -17.09
C GLU A 25 23.48 1.76 -16.05
N GLN A 26 23.31 2.07 -14.76
CA GLN A 26 23.44 1.08 -13.68
C GLN A 26 22.36 -0.02 -13.73
N LEU A 27 21.20 0.27 -14.32
CA LEU A 27 20.10 -0.69 -14.48
C LEU A 27 20.25 -1.56 -15.73
N LYS A 28 21.15 -1.22 -16.67
CA LYS A 28 21.31 -1.90 -17.96
C LYS A 28 21.58 -3.40 -17.83
N ASP A 29 22.37 -3.77 -16.83
CA ASP A 29 22.81 -5.16 -16.63
C ASP A 29 21.82 -6.00 -15.79
N PHE A 30 20.65 -5.45 -15.44
CA PHE A 30 19.71 -6.12 -14.54
C PHE A 30 18.85 -7.16 -15.28
N PRO A 31 18.93 -8.47 -14.95
CA PRO A 31 18.32 -9.54 -15.75
C PRO A 31 16.81 -9.68 -15.57
N ASN A 32 16.21 -8.98 -14.59
CA ASN A 32 14.81 -9.13 -14.21
C ASN A 32 14.00 -7.86 -14.52
N PRO A 33 12.72 -7.98 -14.89
CA PRO A 33 11.83 -6.81 -14.99
C PRO A 33 11.72 -6.11 -13.64
N PHE A 34 11.80 -4.78 -13.65
CA PHE A 34 11.79 -3.97 -12.44
C PHE A 34 10.46 -3.21 -12.28
N TRP A 35 10.22 -2.76 -11.05
CA TRP A 35 9.09 -1.92 -10.71
C TRP A 35 9.57 -0.47 -10.74
N LEU A 36 9.07 0.32 -11.69
CA LEU A 36 9.37 1.75 -11.70
C LEU A 36 8.36 2.48 -10.82
N ALA A 37 8.80 2.88 -9.63
CA ALA A 37 8.00 3.69 -8.72
C ALA A 37 8.23 5.19 -9.01
N LEU A 38 7.34 5.78 -9.81
CA LEU A 38 7.36 7.23 -10.08
C LEU A 38 6.71 7.99 -8.90
N PHE A 39 7.51 8.37 -7.91
CA PHE A 39 7.09 9.25 -6.81
C PHE A 39 7.02 10.70 -7.26
N VAL A 40 5.91 11.03 -7.87
CA VAL A 40 5.57 12.40 -8.24
C VAL A 40 4.54 12.93 -7.27
N GLU A 41 4.99 13.85 -6.43
CA GLU A 41 4.17 14.63 -5.51
C GLU A 41 3.69 13.91 -4.24
N GLY A 42 4.39 14.22 -3.15
CA GLY A 42 3.63 14.77 -2.02
C GLY A 42 2.84 15.98 -2.50
N THR A 43 1.56 16.03 -2.14
CA THR A 43 0.64 17.12 -2.50
C THR A 43 1.33 18.49 -2.37
N ARG A 44 1.47 19.24 -3.47
CA ARG A 44 2.08 20.58 -3.43
C ARG A 44 1.37 21.44 -2.40
N PHE A 45 2.13 22.02 -1.48
CA PHE A 45 1.60 23.00 -0.55
C PHE A 45 1.23 24.27 -1.33
N THR A 46 -0.07 24.56 -1.40
CA THR A 46 -0.60 25.78 -1.99
C THR A 46 -1.54 26.45 -1.01
N GLN A 47 -1.66 27.78 -1.08
CA GLN A 47 -2.51 28.53 -0.15
C GLN A 47 -3.98 28.10 -0.24
N GLY A 48 -4.47 27.75 -1.43
CA GLY A 48 -5.82 27.21 -1.62
C GLY A 48 -6.02 25.86 -0.92
N LYS A 49 -5.06 24.93 -1.03
CA LYS A 49 -5.13 23.63 -0.36
C LYS A 49 -4.99 23.75 1.16
N LEU A 50 -4.19 24.69 1.65
CA LEU A 50 -4.11 25.01 3.08
C LEU A 50 -5.47 25.48 3.60
N SER A 51 -6.11 26.43 2.90
CA SER A 51 -7.42 26.98 3.29
C SER A 51 -8.49 25.89 3.33
N ALA A 52 -8.52 25.01 2.32
CA ALA A 52 -9.42 23.86 2.30
C ALA A 52 -9.13 22.87 3.44
N ALA A 53 -7.85 22.59 3.75
CA ALA A 53 -7.46 21.74 4.87
C ALA A 53 -7.85 22.34 6.23
N GLN A 54 -7.77 23.66 6.38
CA GLN A 54 -8.21 24.38 7.58
C GLN A 54 -9.72 24.31 7.77
N GLN A 55 -10.51 24.51 6.70
CA GLN A 55 -11.96 24.35 6.74
C GLN A 55 -12.36 22.92 7.12
N TYR A 56 -11.69 21.92 6.52
CA TYR A 56 -11.90 20.52 6.88
C TYR A 56 -11.55 20.26 8.35
N ALA A 57 -10.42 20.79 8.86
CA ALA A 57 -10.02 20.64 10.25
C ALA A 57 -11.08 21.21 11.21
N ILE A 58 -11.60 22.41 10.93
CA ILE A 58 -12.65 23.06 11.71
C ILE A 58 -13.92 22.20 11.73
N SER A 59 -14.36 21.70 10.58
CA SER A 59 -15.57 20.87 10.48
C SER A 59 -15.50 19.55 11.24
N ARG A 60 -14.28 19.02 11.44
CA ARG A 60 -14.01 17.74 12.12
C ARG A 60 -13.51 17.90 13.55
N GLY A 61 -13.39 19.13 14.06
CA GLY A 61 -12.82 19.41 15.37
C GLY A 61 -11.33 19.03 15.50
N LEU A 62 -10.59 19.00 14.38
CA LEU A 62 -9.17 18.68 14.33
C LEU A 62 -8.31 19.94 14.54
N PRO A 63 -7.06 19.82 15.01
CA PRO A 63 -6.15 20.95 15.14
C PRO A 63 -5.89 21.61 13.77
N ILE A 64 -6.09 22.93 13.71
CA ILE A 64 -6.00 23.71 12.47
C ILE A 64 -4.54 23.81 12.02
N PRO A 65 -4.19 23.28 10.83
CA PRO A 65 -2.82 23.30 10.36
C PRO A 65 -2.42 24.69 9.86
N ARG A 66 -1.16 25.09 10.10
CA ARG A 66 -0.62 26.42 9.69
C ARG A 66 0.40 26.36 8.55
N LYS A 67 1.29 25.37 8.57
CA LYS A 67 2.41 25.23 7.63
C LYS A 67 2.42 23.88 6.90
N VAL A 68 1.43 23.04 7.18
CA VAL A 68 1.34 21.66 6.68
C VAL A 68 -0.09 21.39 6.21
N LEU A 69 -0.28 20.30 5.46
CA LEU A 69 -1.60 19.79 5.13
C LEU A 69 -1.97 18.66 6.10
N LEU A 70 -3.26 18.39 6.23
CA LEU A 70 -3.71 17.24 7.03
C LEU A 70 -3.28 15.93 6.35
N PRO A 71 -2.85 14.92 7.13
CA PRO A 71 -2.48 13.62 6.59
C PRO A 71 -3.70 12.97 5.93
N ARG A 72 -3.49 12.40 4.74
CA ARG A 72 -4.52 11.62 4.05
C ARG A 72 -4.48 10.20 4.60
N THR A 73 -5.63 9.68 5.02
CA THR A 73 -5.76 8.31 5.54
C THR A 73 -5.84 7.26 4.43
N LYS A 74 -6.07 7.68 3.19
CA LYS A 74 -6.16 6.81 2.01
C LYS A 74 -5.12 7.22 0.99
N VAL A 75 -4.24 6.29 0.63
CA VAL A 75 -3.31 6.40 -0.49
C VAL A 75 -3.87 5.55 -1.63
N LYS A 76 -3.81 6.08 -2.85
CA LYS A 76 -4.14 5.34 -4.06
C LYS A 76 -2.86 5.17 -4.86
N VAL A 77 -2.56 3.93 -5.24
CA VAL A 77 -1.34 3.59 -5.94
C VAL A 77 -1.73 2.92 -7.25
N HIS A 78 -1.21 3.44 -8.36
CA HIS A 78 -1.23 2.77 -9.65
C HIS A 78 0.16 2.19 -9.90
N ILE A 79 0.24 0.90 -10.21
CA ILE A 79 1.49 0.21 -10.42
C ILE A 79 1.46 -0.42 -11.81
N LYS A 80 2.42 -0.04 -12.65
CA LYS A 80 2.64 -0.62 -13.96
C LYS A 80 4.01 -1.27 -14.01
N ARG A 81 4.07 -2.50 -14.52
CA ARG A 81 5.33 -3.21 -14.74
C ARG A 81 5.86 -2.87 -16.13
N HIS A 82 7.15 -2.56 -16.20
CA HIS A 82 7.86 -2.35 -17.46
C HIS A 82 8.97 -3.40 -17.59
N PHE A 83 9.14 -3.92 -18.80
CA PHE A 83 10.24 -4.84 -19.09
C PHE A 83 11.47 -4.06 -19.57
N MET A 84 12.67 -4.58 -19.27
CA MET A 84 13.91 -3.87 -19.61
C MET A 84 14.09 -3.68 -21.13
N HIS A 85 13.61 -4.61 -21.95
CA HIS A 85 13.67 -4.51 -23.40
C HIS A 85 12.69 -3.48 -24.00
N GLU A 86 11.74 -2.97 -23.20
CA GLU A 86 10.83 -1.90 -23.62
C GLU A 86 11.48 -0.52 -23.46
N LEU A 87 12.60 -0.45 -22.73
CA LEU A 87 13.33 0.79 -22.54
C LEU A 87 14.27 1.04 -23.72
N PRO A 88 14.36 2.29 -24.19
CA PRO A 88 15.33 2.63 -25.22
C PRO A 88 16.77 2.38 -24.75
N GLU A 89 17.66 2.00 -25.67
CA GLU A 89 19.07 1.73 -25.33
C GLU A 89 19.95 2.99 -25.32
N THR A 90 19.53 4.07 -26.00
CA THR A 90 20.29 5.31 -26.08
C THR A 90 19.91 6.27 -24.96
N SER A 91 20.89 7.02 -24.47
CA SER A 91 20.70 7.93 -23.34
C SER A 91 19.74 9.09 -23.64
N ASP A 92 19.67 9.54 -24.90
CA ASP A 92 18.77 10.61 -25.34
C ASP A 92 17.33 10.10 -25.52
N ASP A 93 17.15 8.85 -25.97
CA ASP A 93 15.83 8.23 -26.08
C ASP A 93 15.25 7.87 -24.69
N ILE A 94 16.09 7.46 -23.73
CA ILE A 94 15.68 7.24 -22.33
C ILE A 94 15.15 8.53 -21.71
N ALA A 95 15.85 9.64 -21.97
CA ALA A 95 15.44 10.96 -21.53
C ALA A 95 14.07 11.35 -22.10
N GLN A 96 13.83 11.09 -23.38
CA GLN A 96 12.54 11.31 -24.02
C GLN A 96 11.45 10.39 -23.44
N TRP A 97 11.75 9.11 -23.25
CA TRP A 97 10.83 8.14 -22.63
C TRP A 97 10.41 8.56 -21.22
N CYS A 98 11.35 9.06 -20.40
CA CYS A 98 11.03 9.58 -19.07
C CYS A 98 10.08 10.78 -19.12
N ARG A 99 10.28 11.68 -20.09
CA ARG A 99 9.37 12.82 -20.32
C ARG A 99 7.98 12.34 -20.72
N ASP A 100 7.91 11.41 -21.66
CA ASP A 100 6.64 10.89 -22.17
C ASP A 100 5.88 10.14 -21.07
N MET A 101 6.57 9.35 -20.25
CA MET A 101 5.98 8.70 -19.07
C MET A 101 5.51 9.72 -18.03
N PHE A 102 6.25 10.81 -17.82
CA PHE A 102 5.83 11.86 -16.89
C PHE A 102 4.56 12.57 -17.36
N VAL A 103 4.48 12.90 -18.64
CA VAL A 103 3.30 13.54 -19.26
C VAL A 103 2.10 12.60 -19.26
N ALA A 104 2.28 11.34 -19.68
CA ALA A 104 1.23 10.34 -19.66
C ALA A 104 0.65 10.18 -18.24
N LYS A 105 1.54 10.14 -17.25
CA LYS A 105 1.16 10.04 -15.85
C LYS A 105 0.38 11.27 -15.35
N ASP A 106 0.77 12.49 -15.74
CA ASP A 106 0.01 13.69 -15.36
C ASP A 106 -1.41 13.65 -15.95
N ALA A 107 -1.55 13.22 -17.20
CA ALA A 107 -2.87 12.99 -17.80
C ALA A 107 -3.69 11.92 -17.06
N PHE A 108 -3.05 10.84 -16.58
CA PHE A 108 -3.70 9.84 -15.73
C PHE A 108 -4.22 10.42 -14.41
N LEU A 109 -3.45 11.32 -13.79
CA LEU A 109 -3.89 11.99 -12.56
C LEU A 109 -5.06 12.94 -12.80
N GLU A 110 -5.04 13.70 -13.90
CA GLU A 110 -6.17 14.55 -14.28
C GLU A 110 -7.45 13.74 -14.51
N ASN A 111 -7.35 12.63 -15.24
CA ASN A 111 -8.46 11.70 -15.43
C ASN A 111 -8.96 11.12 -14.10
N TYR A 112 -8.06 10.81 -13.16
CA TYR A 112 -8.43 10.35 -11.82
C TYR A 112 -9.16 11.43 -11.02
N PHE A 113 -8.71 12.68 -11.06
CA PHE A 113 -9.39 13.78 -10.36
C PHE A 113 -10.78 14.06 -10.96
N ALA A 114 -10.97 13.83 -12.25
CA ALA A 114 -12.27 14.00 -12.91
C ALA A 114 -13.23 12.82 -12.70
N SER A 115 -12.74 11.57 -12.75
CA SER A 115 -13.57 10.36 -12.78
C SER A 115 -13.57 9.55 -11.48
N GLY A 116 -12.63 9.80 -10.57
CA GLY A 116 -12.41 9.03 -9.34
C GLY A 116 -11.80 7.64 -9.55
N ARG A 117 -11.41 7.27 -10.79
CA ARG A 117 -10.81 5.97 -11.15
C ARG A 117 -9.52 6.16 -11.95
N PHE A 118 -8.56 5.25 -11.81
CA PHE A 118 -7.25 5.30 -12.49
C PHE A 118 -7.27 4.74 -13.93
N GLY A 119 -8.41 4.82 -14.62
CA GLY A 119 -8.61 4.29 -15.98
C GLY A 119 -9.75 3.29 -16.09
N THR A 120 -9.92 2.74 -17.29
CA THR A 120 -10.91 1.69 -17.64
C THR A 120 -10.34 0.27 -17.59
N GLU A 121 -9.04 0.10 -17.37
CA GLU A 121 -8.45 -1.22 -17.24
C GLU A 121 -8.98 -1.94 -15.99
N GLU A 122 -9.37 -3.21 -16.15
CA GLU A 122 -9.83 -4.03 -15.04
C GLU A 122 -8.72 -4.13 -13.99
N ILE A 123 -9.09 -3.89 -12.72
CA ILE A 123 -8.19 -4.10 -11.58
C ILE A 123 -7.74 -5.56 -11.66
N GLN A 124 -6.46 -5.81 -11.99
CA GLN A 124 -5.91 -7.14 -11.81
C GLN A 124 -5.91 -7.41 -10.31
N ASP A 125 -6.86 -8.24 -9.86
CA ASP A 125 -6.81 -8.79 -8.53
C ASP A 125 -5.48 -9.52 -8.40
N ILE A 126 -4.63 -9.00 -7.53
CA ILE A 126 -3.44 -9.67 -7.03
C ILE A 126 -3.99 -10.80 -6.14
N GLY A 127 -4.58 -11.81 -6.76
CA GLY A 127 -5.21 -12.91 -6.07
C GLY A 127 -4.21 -13.53 -5.12
N LEU A 128 -4.64 -13.80 -3.88
CA LEU A 128 -3.77 -14.49 -2.92
C LEU A 128 -3.21 -15.75 -3.59
N PRO A 129 -1.88 -15.96 -3.56
CA PRO A 129 -1.26 -17.05 -4.30
C PRO A 129 -1.79 -18.38 -3.78
N LYS A 130 -2.70 -19.02 -4.56
CA LYS A 130 -3.37 -20.27 -4.19
C LYS A 130 -2.39 -21.41 -3.86
N LYS A 131 -1.19 -21.37 -4.46
CA LYS A 131 -0.09 -22.30 -4.19
C LYS A 131 0.42 -22.20 -2.74
N SER A 132 0.44 -21.01 -2.15
CA SER A 132 0.86 -20.80 -0.76
C SER A 132 -0.15 -21.38 0.25
N LEU A 133 -1.44 -21.28 -0.05
CA LEU A 133 -2.50 -21.88 0.78
C LEU A 133 -2.38 -23.41 0.85
N ILE A 134 -2.07 -24.06 -0.28
CA ILE A 134 -1.87 -25.52 -0.31
C ILE A 134 -0.68 -25.92 0.57
N VAL A 135 0.44 -25.20 0.45
CA VAL A 135 1.63 -25.45 1.27
C VAL A 135 1.30 -25.27 2.75
N MET A 136 0.58 -24.20 3.11
CA MET A 136 0.16 -23.95 4.48
C MET A 136 -0.71 -25.09 5.04
N ILE A 137 -1.72 -25.54 4.27
CA ILE A 137 -2.60 -26.63 4.69
C ILE A 137 -1.81 -27.92 4.89
N VAL A 138 -0.89 -28.25 3.97
CA VAL A 138 -0.04 -29.45 4.07
C VAL A 138 0.83 -29.41 5.32
N TRP A 139 1.49 -28.28 5.60
CA TRP A 139 2.31 -28.12 6.79
C TRP A 139 1.48 -28.14 8.08
N SER A 140 0.29 -27.55 8.08
CA SER A 140 -0.65 -27.65 9.19
C SER A 140 -1.07 -29.10 9.46
N CYS A 141 -1.38 -29.87 8.41
CA CYS A 141 -1.71 -31.29 8.56
C CYS A 141 -0.53 -32.10 9.12
N LEU A 142 0.70 -31.88 8.63
CA LEU A 142 1.88 -32.57 9.15
C LEU A 142 2.16 -32.24 10.62
N LEU A 143 2.02 -30.97 11.02
CA LEU A 143 2.19 -30.55 12.40
C LEU A 143 1.09 -31.11 13.32
N VAL A 144 -0.16 -31.16 12.85
CA VAL A 144 -1.27 -31.76 13.60
C VAL A 144 -1.04 -33.27 13.77
N LEU A 145 -0.64 -33.99 12.72
CA LEU A 145 -0.33 -35.41 12.82
C LEU A 145 0.85 -35.67 13.77
N GLY A 146 1.92 -34.89 13.65
CA GLY A 146 3.07 -34.96 14.57
C GLY A 146 2.69 -34.65 16.01
N ALA A 147 1.79 -33.68 16.24
CA ALA A 147 1.26 -33.37 17.56
C ALA A 147 0.38 -34.51 18.10
N VAL A 148 -0.44 -35.15 17.27
CA VAL A 148 -1.28 -36.29 17.69
C VAL A 148 -0.42 -37.50 18.07
N GLU A 149 0.60 -37.83 17.28
CA GLU A 149 1.57 -38.89 17.60
C GLU A 149 2.40 -38.56 18.86
N PHE A 150 2.79 -37.30 19.03
CA PHE A 150 3.48 -36.85 20.24
C PHE A 150 2.58 -36.93 21.49
N LEU A 151 1.30 -36.57 21.36
CA LEU A 151 0.31 -36.63 22.44
C LEU A 151 -0.08 -38.08 22.79
N SER A 152 -0.17 -38.97 21.80
CA SER A 152 -0.42 -40.40 22.03
C SER A 152 0.78 -41.07 22.73
N TRP A 153 2.01 -40.71 22.34
CA TRP A 153 3.23 -41.23 22.95
C TRP A 153 3.42 -40.80 24.41
N THR A 154 3.05 -39.57 24.74
CA THR A 154 3.34 -38.98 26.07
C THR A 154 2.27 -39.29 27.12
N SER A 155 1.14 -39.93 26.77
CA SER A 155 0.01 -40.20 27.67
C SER A 155 -0.47 -38.96 28.46
N LEU A 156 -0.23 -37.75 27.94
CA LEU A 156 -0.48 -36.46 28.62
C LEU A 156 -1.96 -36.25 29.01
N PHE A 157 -2.88 -36.99 28.38
CA PHE A 157 -4.30 -36.99 28.70
C PHE A 157 -4.71 -38.05 29.75
N SER A 158 -3.79 -38.91 30.18
CA SER A 158 -4.03 -39.91 31.23
C SER A 158 -3.93 -39.30 32.63
N THR A 159 -3.10 -38.25 32.79
CA THR A 159 -2.85 -37.58 34.07
C THR A 159 -3.53 -36.22 34.09
N TRP A 160 -4.24 -35.92 35.18
CA TRP A 160 -4.97 -34.65 35.34
C TRP A 160 -4.07 -33.40 35.22
N GLU A 161 -2.78 -33.51 35.58
CA GLU A 161 -1.79 -32.43 35.44
C GLU A 161 -1.45 -32.11 33.97
N GLY A 162 -1.42 -33.11 33.10
CA GLY A 162 -1.15 -32.91 31.67
C GLY A 162 -2.32 -32.23 30.96
N ILE A 163 -3.56 -32.54 31.36
CA ILE A 163 -4.77 -31.84 30.90
C ILE A 163 -4.72 -30.37 31.31
N ALA A 164 -4.33 -30.07 32.55
CA ALA A 164 -4.24 -28.69 33.03
C ALA A 164 -3.18 -27.87 32.26
N ILE A 165 -2.00 -28.44 32.01
CA ILE A 165 -0.93 -27.78 31.25
C ILE A 165 -1.34 -27.57 29.78
N SER A 166 -1.98 -28.56 29.16
CA SER A 166 -2.48 -28.45 27.78
C SER A 166 -3.57 -27.38 27.63
N ALA A 167 -4.51 -27.33 28.57
CA ALA A 167 -5.56 -26.31 28.61
C ALA A 167 -4.97 -24.90 28.79
N ALA A 168 -4.00 -24.73 29.69
CA ALA A 168 -3.32 -23.45 29.89
C ALA A 168 -2.55 -23.00 28.63
N PHE A 169 -1.88 -23.94 27.95
CA PHE A 169 -1.18 -23.66 26.69
C PHE A 169 -2.14 -23.24 25.57
N LEU A 170 -3.27 -23.95 25.40
CA LEU A 170 -4.30 -23.56 24.42
C LEU A 170 -4.88 -22.18 24.72
N LEU A 171 -5.13 -21.87 25.99
CA LEU A 171 -5.65 -20.57 26.42
C LEU A 171 -4.64 -19.45 26.11
N LEU A 172 -3.34 -19.69 26.35
CA LEU A 172 -2.26 -18.78 25.98
C LEU A 172 -2.21 -18.55 24.45
N VAL A 173 -2.32 -19.60 23.65
CA VAL A 173 -2.34 -19.50 22.18
C VAL A 173 -3.54 -18.70 21.69
N VAL A 174 -4.73 -18.91 22.26
CA VAL A 174 -5.93 -18.14 21.92
C VAL A 174 -5.77 -16.66 22.28
N ILE A 175 -5.23 -16.34 23.46
CA ILE A 175 -4.96 -14.95 23.85
C ILE A 175 -3.96 -14.31 22.88
N LEU A 176 -2.88 -15.00 22.54
CA LEU A 176 -1.87 -14.51 21.62
C LEU A 176 -2.45 -14.28 20.21
N MET A 177 -3.29 -15.20 19.73
CA MET A 177 -4.03 -15.03 18.47
C MET A 177 -4.97 -13.82 18.51
N GLN A 178 -5.72 -13.62 19.59
CA GLN A 178 -6.62 -12.46 19.73
C GLN A 178 -5.84 -11.14 19.73
N VAL A 179 -4.68 -11.10 20.39
CA VAL A 179 -3.78 -9.94 20.37
C VAL A 179 -3.27 -9.67 18.95
N LEU A 180 -2.82 -10.71 18.23
CA LEU A 180 -2.37 -10.56 16.83
C LEU A 180 -3.49 -10.11 15.90
N ILE A 181 -4.72 -10.60 16.08
CA ILE A 181 -5.88 -10.15 15.30
C ILE A 181 -6.18 -8.68 15.61
N LEU A 182 -6.16 -8.28 16.88
CA LEU A 182 -6.35 -6.88 17.27
C LEU A 182 -5.29 -5.96 16.65
N PHE A 183 -4.04 -6.40 16.59
CA PHE A 183 -2.96 -5.66 15.91
C PHE A 183 -3.09 -5.68 14.37
N SER A 184 -3.65 -6.75 13.80
CA SER A 184 -3.82 -6.89 12.34
C SER A 184 -5.05 -6.17 11.80
N LEU A 185 -6.07 -5.93 12.64
CA LEU A 185 -7.22 -5.13 12.27
C LEU A 185 -6.79 -3.66 12.20
N SER A 186 -6.36 -3.21 11.01
CA SER A 186 -6.28 -1.78 10.72
C SER A 186 -7.69 -1.21 10.84
N GLU A 187 -7.89 -0.21 11.71
CA GLU A 187 -9.18 0.46 11.89
C GLU A 187 -9.81 0.77 10.52
N PRO A 188 -11.00 0.24 10.20
CA PRO A 188 -11.68 0.56 8.97
C PRO A 188 -11.92 2.07 8.93
N SER A 189 -11.41 2.74 7.89
CA SER A 189 -11.71 4.15 7.71
C SER A 189 -13.21 4.27 7.48
N ALA A 190 -13.91 4.95 8.39
CA ALA A 190 -15.34 5.20 8.30
C ALA A 190 -15.73 5.64 6.86
N PRO A 191 -16.84 5.12 6.31
CA PRO A 191 -17.29 5.48 4.96
C PRO A 191 -17.62 6.98 4.93
N VAL A 192 -17.07 7.68 3.94
CA VAL A 192 -17.16 9.15 3.80
C VAL A 192 -18.45 9.58 3.08
N ASP A 193 -19.22 8.67 2.49
CA ASP A 193 -20.35 9.03 1.63
C ASP A 193 -21.54 9.65 2.38
N ASN A 194 -21.78 9.32 3.65
CA ASN A 194 -23.01 9.77 4.32
C ASN A 194 -22.95 11.21 4.84
N ILE A 195 -21.77 11.81 4.98
CA ILE A 195 -21.63 13.11 5.68
C ILE A 195 -21.87 14.28 4.72
N GLN A 196 -21.57 14.12 3.44
CA GLN A 196 -21.84 15.15 2.43
C GLN A 196 -23.36 15.22 2.11
N GLU A 197 -24.05 14.08 2.05
CA GLU A 197 -25.51 14.04 1.88
C GLU A 197 -26.27 14.62 3.08
N ASP A 198 -25.83 14.33 4.31
CA ASP A 198 -26.47 14.86 5.52
C ASP A 198 -26.26 16.37 5.69
N LEU A 199 -25.07 16.89 5.36
CA LEU A 199 -24.81 18.34 5.37
C LEU A 199 -25.61 19.09 4.31
N VAL A 200 -25.79 18.51 3.12
CA VAL A 200 -26.63 19.08 2.06
C VAL A 200 -28.11 19.03 2.45
N ARG A 201 -28.58 17.94 3.06
CA ARG A 201 -29.96 17.86 3.59
C ARG A 201 -30.22 18.85 4.72
N GLU A 202 -29.29 19.02 5.67
CA GLU A 202 -29.45 20.02 6.73
C GLU A 202 -29.48 21.45 6.20
N HIS A 203 -28.70 21.76 5.16
CA HIS A 203 -28.73 23.08 4.53
C HIS A 203 -30.04 23.34 3.78
N LEU A 204 -30.58 22.32 3.11
CA LEU A 204 -31.85 22.40 2.38
C LEU A 204 -33.08 22.46 3.30
N LEU A 205 -32.98 21.95 4.53
CA LEU A 205 -34.05 22.03 5.53
C LEU A 205 -34.07 23.34 6.32
N LYS A 206 -33.03 24.18 6.18
CA LYS A 206 -32.92 25.50 6.84
C LYS A 206 -33.20 26.69 5.91
N GLN A 207 -33.64 26.44 4.68
CA GLN A 207 -34.14 27.44 3.72
C GLN A 207 -35.66 27.33 3.58
#